data_AF-A0A412GGU9-F1
#
_entry.id   AF-A0A412GGU9-F1
#
_cell.length_a   1.000
_cell.length_b   1.000
_cell.length_c   1.000
_cell.angle_alpha   90.00
_cell.angle_beta   90.00
_cell.angle_gamma   90.00
#
_symmetry.space_group_name_H-M   'P 1'
#
loop_
_entity.id
_entity.type
_entity.pdbx_description
1 polymer ?
#
loop_
_entity_poly.entity_id
_entity_poly.type
_entity_poly.pdbx_seq_one_letter_code
_entity_poly.pdbx_strand_id
1 'polypeptide(L)'
;MEIKDRIRMIMEREKVPPRVFAETIGVQQSTLSHILNDRNKPSLEVVMKVHQTYNYVNLEWLLYGKGEMIASAEDASAVSSSGDYQPSLFDENPVNPSKETINPENRKEMALRTAENAPKEIVKQEIRYIEKPARKITEIRIFFDDNTYETFRPEK
;
A
#
# COMPACT_ATOMS: atom_id res chain seq x y z
N MET A 1 -7.96 10.31 -20.50
CA MET A 1 -8.42 10.34 -19.11
C MET A 1 -7.41 9.64 -18.25
N GLU A 2 -6.88 10.32 -17.22
CA GLU A 2 -5.89 9.71 -16.34
C GLU A 2 -6.56 9.04 -15.14
N ILE A 3 -5.79 8.22 -14.43
CA ILE A 3 -6.30 7.48 -13.27
C ILE A 3 -6.79 8.39 -12.15
N LYS A 4 -6.18 9.57 -11.96
CA LYS A 4 -6.65 10.59 -11.01
C LYS A 4 -8.07 11.07 -11.34
N ASP A 5 -8.40 11.21 -12.62
CA ASP A 5 -9.69 11.69 -13.07
C ASP A 5 -10.75 10.62 -12.82
N ARG A 6 -10.39 9.36 -13.05
CA ARG A 6 -11.25 8.21 -12.71
C ARG A 6 -11.50 8.08 -11.21
N ILE A 7 -10.49 8.33 -10.38
CA ILE A 7 -10.65 8.40 -8.93
C ILE A 7 -11.61 9.53 -8.54
N ARG A 8 -11.51 10.72 -9.17
CA ARG A 8 -12.48 11.81 -8.96
C ARG A 8 -13.91 11.42 -9.34
N MET A 9 -14.10 10.72 -10.46
CA MET A 9 -15.43 10.25 -10.85
C MET A 9 -16.04 9.31 -9.82
N ILE A 10 -15.25 8.41 -9.23
CA ILE A 10 -15.72 7.55 -8.13
C ILE A 10 -16.14 8.42 -6.93
N MET A 11 -15.33 9.41 -6.55
CA MET A 11 -15.64 10.34 -5.45
C MET A 11 -16.93 11.14 -5.69
N GLU A 12 -17.13 11.64 -6.92
CA GLU A 12 -18.33 12.38 -7.31
C GLU A 12 -19.59 11.51 -7.29
N ARG A 13 -19.49 10.25 -7.75
CA ARG A 13 -20.57 9.28 -7.70
C ARG A 13 -21.00 8.98 -6.26
N GLU A 14 -20.01 8.78 -5.39
CA GLU A 14 -20.22 8.52 -3.96
C GLU A 14 -20.61 9.78 -3.18
N LYS A 15 -20.47 10.97 -3.79
CA LYS A 15 -20.71 12.29 -3.18
C LYS A 15 -19.92 12.50 -1.89
N VAL A 16 -18.70 11.95 -1.83
CA VAL A 16 -17.83 12.07 -0.66
C VAL A 16 -16.69 13.05 -0.90
N PRO A 17 -16.33 13.89 0.08
CA PRO A 17 -15.16 14.75 -0.04
C PRO A 17 -13.86 13.91 0.00
N PRO A 18 -12.73 14.44 -0.53
CA PRO A 18 -11.44 13.72 -0.58
C PRO A 18 -10.99 13.15 0.77
N ARG A 19 -11.26 13.90 1.85
CA ARG A 19 -10.94 13.47 3.21
C ARG A 19 -11.63 12.16 3.59
N VAL A 20 -12.95 12.09 3.38
CA VAL A 20 -13.75 10.91 3.71
C VAL A 20 -13.37 9.77 2.78
N PHE A 21 -13.18 10.02 1.49
CA PHE A 21 -12.74 9.01 0.54
C PHE A 21 -11.43 8.33 0.96
N ALA A 22 -10.42 9.11 1.36
CA ALA A 22 -9.14 8.58 1.83
C ALA A 22 -9.30 7.68 3.06
N GLU A 23 -10.14 8.09 4.01
CA GLU A 23 -10.46 7.32 5.21
C GLU A 23 -11.17 6.00 4.86
N THR A 24 -12.14 6.03 3.94
CA THR A 24 -12.90 4.84 3.51
C THR A 24 -12.02 3.80 2.83
N ILE A 25 -11.07 4.21 1.97
CA ILE A 25 -10.15 3.29 1.30
C ILE A 25 -8.92 2.94 2.16
N GLY A 26 -8.80 3.49 3.37
CA GLY A 26 -7.68 3.21 4.27
C GLY A 26 -6.32 3.72 3.76
N VAL A 27 -6.29 4.92 3.19
CA VAL A 27 -5.06 5.62 2.77
C VAL A 27 -4.94 6.97 3.48
N GLN A 28 -3.72 7.46 3.62
CA GLN A 28 -3.50 8.78 4.22
C GLN A 28 -4.05 9.89 3.31
N GLN A 29 -4.71 10.90 3.90
CA GLN A 29 -5.26 12.04 3.15
C GLN A 29 -4.20 12.78 2.32
N SER A 30 -2.96 12.87 2.83
CA SER A 30 -1.81 13.43 2.10
C SER A 30 -1.51 12.66 0.82
N THR A 31 -1.52 11.33 0.87
CA THR A 31 -1.31 10.45 -0.28
C THR A 31 -2.36 10.69 -1.35
N LEU A 32 -3.64 10.72 -0.97
CA LEU A 32 -4.73 11.00 -1.90
C LEU A 32 -4.61 12.41 -2.49
N SER A 33 -4.28 13.41 -1.67
CA SER A 33 -4.09 14.80 -2.13
C SER A 33 -2.97 14.92 -3.16
N HIS A 34 -1.84 14.23 -2.97
CA HIS A 34 -0.73 14.22 -3.93
C HIS A 34 -1.10 13.54 -5.26
N ILE A 35 -1.95 12.52 -5.23
CA ILE A 35 -2.46 11.83 -6.43
C ILE A 35 -3.41 12.74 -7.21
N LEU A 36 -4.33 13.42 -6.52
CA LEU A 36 -5.28 14.33 -7.16
C LEU A 36 -4.58 15.56 -7.74
N ASN A 37 -3.58 16.11 -7.06
CA ASN A 37 -2.85 17.31 -7.49
C ASN A 37 -1.68 17.03 -8.45
N ASP A 38 -1.68 15.87 -9.11
CA ASP A 38 -0.85 15.61 -10.30
C ASP A 38 0.67 15.56 -10.10
N ARG A 39 1.13 15.39 -8.86
CA ARG A 39 2.58 15.30 -8.58
C ARG A 39 3.08 13.85 -8.56
N ASN A 40 2.17 12.87 -8.42
CA ASN A 40 2.50 11.44 -8.34
C ASN A 40 1.43 10.57 -9.01
N LYS A 41 1.86 9.49 -9.69
CA LYS A 41 0.97 8.39 -10.05
C LYS A 41 0.54 7.63 -8.78
N PRO A 42 -0.72 7.19 -8.67
CA PRO A 42 -1.13 6.34 -7.56
C PRO A 42 -0.32 5.05 -7.57
N SER A 43 0.07 4.59 -6.38
CA SER A 43 0.70 3.27 -6.23
C SER A 43 -0.31 2.17 -6.51
N LEU A 44 0.19 0.98 -6.86
CA LEU A 44 -0.67 -0.20 -7.04
C LEU A 44 -1.53 -0.47 -5.80
N GLU A 45 -0.96 -0.31 -4.61
CA GLU A 45 -1.69 -0.49 -3.35
C GLU A 45 -2.92 0.41 -3.25
N VAL A 46 -2.80 1.68 -3.63
CA VAL A 46 -3.93 2.62 -3.61
C VAL A 46 -5.02 2.17 -4.58
N VAL A 47 -4.64 1.74 -5.79
CA VAL A 47 -5.60 1.27 -6.79
C VAL A 47 -6.32 0.00 -6.32
N MET A 48 -5.59 -0.94 -5.72
CA MET A 48 -6.18 -2.15 -5.16
C MET A 48 -7.15 -1.83 -4.02
N LYS A 49 -6.78 -0.92 -3.11
CA LYS A 49 -7.67 -0.47 -2.02
C LYS A 49 -8.94 0.18 -2.55
N VAL A 50 -8.84 1.02 -3.58
CA VAL A 50 -10.03 1.61 -4.23
C VAL A 50 -10.94 0.53 -4.79
N HIS A 51 -10.42 -0.46 -5.50
CA HIS A 51 -11.23 -1.55 -6.07
C HIS A 51 -11.83 -2.47 -4.99
N GLN A 52 -11.12 -2.71 -3.89
CA GLN A 52 -11.62 -3.49 -2.75
C GLN A 52 -12.78 -2.78 -2.03
N THR A 53 -12.67 -1.46 -1.84
CA THR A 53 -13.74 -0.66 -1.22
C THR A 53 -14.93 -0.48 -2.16
N TYR A 54 -14.68 -0.25 -3.44
CA TYR A 54 -15.70 -0.03 -4.47
C TYR A 54 -15.71 -1.19 -5.47
N ASN A 55 -16.18 -2.35 -5.00
CA ASN A 55 -16.18 -3.61 -5.75
C ASN A 55 -16.98 -3.57 -7.06
N TYR A 56 -17.91 -2.63 -7.21
CA TYR A 56 -18.67 -2.41 -8.43
C TYR A 56 -17.84 -1.71 -9.53
N VAL A 57 -16.68 -1.15 -9.20
CA VAL A 57 -15.84 -0.43 -10.15
C VAL A 57 -15.02 -1.43 -10.96
N ASN A 58 -15.12 -1.35 -12.29
CA ASN A 58 -14.31 -2.15 -13.19
C ASN A 58 -12.82 -1.78 -13.06
N LEU A 59 -11.98 -2.78 -12.79
CA LEU A 59 -10.55 -2.59 -12.60
C LEU A 59 -9.80 -2.22 -13.89
N GLU A 60 -10.21 -2.76 -15.03
CA GLU A 60 -9.65 -2.43 -16.34
C GLU A 60 -9.93 -0.97 -16.70
N TRP A 61 -11.15 -0.51 -16.41
CA TRP A 61 -11.50 0.90 -16.54
C TRP A 61 -10.66 1.76 -15.61
N LEU A 62 -10.53 1.38 -14.33
CA LEU A 62 -9.75 2.14 -13.36
C LEU A 62 -8.25 2.24 -13.72
N LEU A 63 -7.65 1.18 -14.26
CA LEU A 63 -6.23 1.11 -14.61
C LEU A 63 -5.94 1.71 -15.99
N TYR A 64 -6.67 1.28 -17.01
CA TYR A 64 -6.37 1.58 -18.42
C TYR A 64 -7.35 2.59 -19.04
N GLY A 65 -8.49 2.83 -18.41
CA GLY A 65 -9.53 3.71 -18.94
C GLY A 65 -10.29 3.10 -20.11
N LYS A 66 -10.31 1.76 -20.20
CA LYS A 66 -11.03 1.00 -21.21
C LYS A 66 -12.32 0.45 -20.61
N GLY A 67 -13.39 0.37 -21.40
CA GLY A 67 -14.68 -0.14 -20.95
C GLY A 67 -15.48 0.88 -20.13
N GLU A 68 -16.44 0.39 -19.35
CA GLU A 68 -17.30 1.19 -18.49
C GLU A 68 -16.82 1.21 -17.04
N MET A 69 -17.19 2.25 -16.29
CA MET A 69 -16.84 2.41 -14.88
C MET A 69 -17.43 1.31 -14.01
N ILE A 70 -18.66 0.88 -14.30
CA ILE A 70 -19.39 -0.10 -13.52
C ILE A 70 -19.13 -1.47 -14.15
N ALA A 71 -18.66 -2.43 -13.35
CA ALA A 71 -18.57 -3.81 -13.79
C ALA A 71 -20.00 -4.32 -14.02
N SER A 72 -20.30 -4.75 -15.25
CA SER A 72 -21.51 -5.51 -15.53
C SER A 72 -21.44 -6.86 -14.81
N ALA A 73 -22.59 -7.41 -14.40
CA ALA A 73 -22.66 -8.67 -13.64
C ALA A 73 -22.03 -9.88 -14.39
N GLU A 74 -21.84 -9.73 -15.70
CA GLU A 74 -21.16 -10.69 -16.57
C GLU A 74 -19.63 -10.70 -16.41
N ASP A 75 -18.98 -9.58 -16.05
CA ASP A 75 -17.52 -9.50 -15.85
C ASP A 75 -17.05 -9.89 -14.44
N ALA A 76 -17.92 -9.76 -13.42
CA ALA A 76 -17.61 -10.19 -12.05
C ALA A 76 -17.38 -11.72 -11.95
N SER A 77 -17.88 -12.47 -12.93
CA SER A 77 -17.75 -13.92 -13.03
C SER A 77 -16.42 -14.36 -13.68
N ALA A 78 -15.74 -13.46 -14.40
CA ALA A 78 -14.49 -13.77 -15.09
C ALA A 78 -13.24 -13.67 -14.20
N VAL A 79 -13.29 -12.92 -13.09
CA VAL A 79 -12.15 -12.77 -12.15
C VAL A 79 -12.21 -13.78 -10.99
N SER A 80 -13.36 -14.45 -10.80
CA SER A 80 -13.48 -15.62 -9.91
C SER A 80 -13.17 -16.95 -10.60
N SER A 81 -12.86 -16.94 -11.90
CA SER A 81 -12.44 -18.12 -12.66
C SER A 81 -10.97 -18.01 -13.07
N SER A 82 -10.07 -17.96 -12.08
CA SER A 82 -8.69 -18.40 -12.29
C SER A 82 -8.48 -19.72 -11.55
N GLY A 83 -8.70 -20.81 -12.30
CA GLY A 83 -8.22 -22.15 -11.97
C GLY A 83 -9.14 -22.98 -11.09
N ASP A 84 -9.84 -23.94 -11.71
CA ASP A 84 -10.07 -25.23 -11.08
C ASP A 84 -8.70 -25.90 -10.81
N TYR A 85 -8.03 -25.47 -9.75
CA TYR A 85 -7.03 -26.27 -9.06
C TYR A 85 -7.60 -26.58 -7.68
N GLN A 86 -8.53 -27.53 -7.66
CA GLN A 86 -8.69 -28.39 -6.49
C GLN A 86 -7.48 -29.33 -6.49
N PRO A 87 -6.53 -29.24 -5.54
CA PRO A 87 -5.55 -30.30 -5.40
C PRO A 87 -6.33 -31.56 -5.02
N SER A 88 -6.38 -32.53 -5.92
CA SER A 88 -7.00 -33.82 -5.64
C SER A 88 -6.13 -34.51 -4.59
N LEU A 89 -6.76 -35.15 -3.60
CA LEU A 89 -6.08 -36.03 -2.63
C LEU A 89 -5.37 -37.23 -3.31
N PHE A 90 -5.50 -37.38 -4.63
CA PHE A 90 -4.89 -38.42 -5.47
C PHE A 90 -3.93 -37.88 -6.53
N ASP A 91 -3.50 -36.60 -6.48
CA ASP A 91 -2.40 -36.12 -7.32
C ASP A 91 -1.07 -36.73 -6.83
N GLU A 92 -0.84 -37.99 -7.19
CA GLU A 92 0.40 -38.72 -6.96
C GLU A 92 1.50 -38.14 -7.87
N ASN A 93 2.46 -37.46 -7.25
CA ASN A 93 3.78 -37.22 -7.83
C ASN A 93 4.48 -38.59 -7.99
N PRO A 94 5.03 -38.96 -9.17
CA PRO A 94 5.70 -40.25 -9.33
C PRO A 94 6.95 -40.32 -8.45
N VAL A 95 6.84 -41.05 -7.34
CA VAL A 95 7.96 -41.42 -6.47
C VAL A 95 8.79 -42.46 -7.20
N ASN A 96 9.98 -42.05 -7.64
CA ASN A 96 11.01 -42.94 -8.17
C ASN A 96 11.41 -43.98 -7.10
N PRO A 97 11.20 -45.30 -7.30
CA PRO A 97 11.59 -46.31 -6.35
C PRO A 97 12.91 -46.97 -6.79
N SER A 98 13.97 -46.79 -6.02
CA SER A 98 15.04 -47.79 -5.95
C SER A 98 15.57 -47.91 -4.52
N LYS A 99 15.03 -48.93 -3.83
CA LYS A 99 15.71 -49.86 -2.90
C LYS A 99 17.24 -49.92 -3.10
N GLU A 100 18.11 -50.10 -2.11
CA GLU A 100 18.02 -50.91 -0.88
C GLU A 100 19.31 -50.63 -0.05
N THR A 101 19.18 -50.62 1.29
CA THR A 101 20.14 -51.14 2.33
C THR A 101 21.62 -50.66 2.31
N ILE A 102 22.40 -50.47 3.39
CA ILE A 102 22.59 -51.10 4.70
C ILE A 102 23.36 -50.06 5.56
N ASN A 103 23.10 -49.97 6.87
CA ASN A 103 23.92 -49.28 7.90
C ASN A 103 25.15 -50.18 8.26
N PRO A 104 26.13 -49.82 9.13
CA PRO A 104 26.80 -48.58 9.50
C PRO A 104 28.35 -48.66 9.24
N GLU A 105 29.09 -47.66 9.74
CA GLU A 105 30.49 -47.75 10.21
C GLU A 105 31.62 -47.15 9.36
N ASN A 106 32.36 -46.26 10.03
CA ASN A 106 33.64 -45.64 9.65
C ASN A 106 33.63 -44.39 8.75
N ARG A 107 33.38 -43.23 9.37
CA ARG A 107 34.26 -42.07 9.13
C ARG A 107 34.39 -41.21 10.38
N LYS A 108 35.53 -41.40 11.04
CA LYS A 108 36.13 -40.61 12.12
C LYS A 108 35.50 -39.24 12.37
N GLU A 109 35.01 -39.11 13.59
CA GLU A 109 34.90 -37.90 14.39
C GLU A 109 35.96 -36.85 14.01
N MET A 110 35.52 -35.70 13.50
CA MET A 110 36.30 -34.47 13.51
C MET A 110 35.54 -33.47 14.37
N ALA A 111 36.20 -33.08 15.45
CA ALA A 111 35.69 -32.25 16.52
C ALA A 111 35.04 -30.95 16.05
N LEU A 112 34.02 -30.55 16.82
CA LEU A 112 33.40 -29.24 16.86
C LEU A 112 34.39 -28.11 16.55
N ARG A 113 34.14 -27.39 15.47
CA ARG A 113 34.56 -25.99 15.37
C ARG A 113 33.39 -25.14 15.81
N THR A 114 33.51 -24.57 17.00
CA THR A 114 32.67 -23.48 17.48
C THR A 114 32.62 -22.42 16.39
N ALA A 115 31.47 -22.21 15.77
CA ALA A 115 31.24 -20.99 15.04
C ALA A 115 31.21 -19.88 16.10
N GLU A 116 32.27 -19.09 16.17
CA GLU A 116 32.29 -17.82 16.86
C GLU A 116 31.21 -16.94 16.21
N ASN A 117 29.98 -17.04 16.72
CA ASN A 117 28.95 -16.06 16.48
C ASN A 117 29.41 -14.81 17.23
N ALA A 118 30.19 -13.97 16.54
CA ALA A 118 30.40 -12.61 16.97
C ALA A 118 29.00 -11.98 17.17
N PRO A 119 28.65 -11.51 18.38
CA PRO A 119 27.39 -10.83 18.58
C PRO A 119 27.41 -9.59 17.69
N LYS A 120 26.53 -9.55 16.69
CA LYS A 120 26.30 -8.31 15.94
C LYS A 120 25.90 -7.26 16.95
N GLU A 121 26.74 -6.24 17.04
CA GLU A 121 26.58 -5.12 17.95
C GLU A 121 25.18 -4.54 17.76
N ILE A 122 24.39 -4.59 18.84
CA ILE A 122 23.04 -4.03 18.85
C ILE A 122 23.23 -2.53 18.71
N VAL A 123 23.02 -2.00 17.51
CA VAL A 123 22.96 -0.56 17.26
C VAL A 123 21.77 -0.03 18.04
N LYS A 124 22.01 0.39 19.28
CA LYS A 124 21.06 1.18 20.06
C LYS A 124 20.92 2.51 19.33
N GLN A 125 19.88 2.61 18.50
CA GLN A 125 19.45 3.90 18.00
C GLN A 125 18.85 4.65 19.20
N GLU A 126 19.69 5.40 19.89
CA GLU A 126 19.23 6.38 20.86
C GLU A 126 18.35 7.38 20.11
N ILE A 127 17.05 7.31 20.37
CA ILE A 127 16.09 8.30 19.89
C ILE A 127 16.46 9.60 20.61
N ARG A 128 17.33 10.40 20.01
CA ARG A 128 17.58 11.77 20.48
C ARG A 128 16.27 12.52 20.31
N TYR A 129 15.54 12.67 21.40
CA TYR A 129 14.38 13.53 21.48
C TYR A 129 14.87 14.97 21.35
N ILE A 130 14.90 15.46 20.10
CA ILE A 130 15.11 16.88 19.86
C ILE A 130 13.78 17.55 20.20
N GLU A 131 13.68 18.03 21.45
CA GLU A 131 12.61 18.93 21.86
C GLU A 131 12.59 20.11 20.90
N LYS A 132 11.65 20.09 19.95
CA LYS A 132 11.45 21.24 19.07
C LYS A 132 10.98 22.39 19.97
N PRO A 133 11.69 23.53 20.00
CA PRO A 133 11.27 24.65 20.83
C PRO A 133 9.85 25.08 20.44
N ALA A 134 9.08 25.54 21.43
CA ALA A 134 7.72 26.02 21.22
C ALA A 134 7.69 27.09 20.12
N ARG A 135 6.87 26.88 19.10
CA ARG A 135 6.74 27.82 17.98
C ARG A 135 6.11 29.12 18.49
N LYS A 136 6.78 30.24 18.25
CA LYS A 136 6.23 31.57 18.49
C LYS A 136 5.70 32.12 17.18
N ILE A 137 4.51 32.72 17.24
CA ILE A 137 3.96 33.45 16.10
C ILE A 137 4.80 34.70 15.90
N THR A 138 5.37 34.90 14.71
CA THR A 138 6.18 36.08 14.38
C THR A 138 5.37 37.17 13.68
N GLU A 139 4.42 36.78 12.84
CA GLU A 139 3.58 37.69 12.07
C GLU A 139 2.26 36.98 11.71
N ILE A 140 1.14 37.68 11.82
CA ILE A 140 -0.17 37.26 11.29
C ILE A 140 -0.58 38.30 10.25
N ARG A 141 -0.94 37.85 9.04
CA ARG A 141 -1.49 38.72 7.99
C ARG A 141 -2.92 38.30 7.67
N ILE A 142 -3.87 39.22 7.85
CA ILE A 142 -5.30 39.04 7.55
C ILE A 142 -5.57 39.72 6.22
N PHE A 143 -6.16 39.01 5.26
CA PHE A 143 -6.54 39.55 3.94
C PHE A 143 -8.05 39.76 3.91
N PHE A 144 -8.48 40.90 3.39
CA PHE A 144 -9.87 41.25 3.20
C PHE A 144 -10.30 41.02 1.74
N ASP A 145 -11.61 41.08 1.50
CA ASP A 145 -12.24 40.89 0.19
C ASP A 145 -12.00 42.05 -0.79
N ASP A 146 -11.61 43.21 -0.29
CA ASP A 146 -11.21 44.40 -1.05
C ASP A 146 -9.73 44.41 -1.47
N ASN A 147 -9.06 43.26 -1.37
CA ASN A 147 -7.61 43.09 -1.62
C ASN A 147 -6.70 43.85 -0.64
N THR A 148 -7.21 44.36 0.48
CA THR A 148 -6.39 44.96 1.54
C THR A 148 -5.90 43.90 2.54
N TYR A 149 -4.92 44.25 3.37
CA TYR A 149 -4.44 43.38 4.44
C TYR A 149 -4.05 44.13 5.71
N GLU A 150 -4.24 43.49 6.86
CA GLU A 150 -3.73 43.93 8.15
C GLU A 150 -2.63 42.99 8.65
N THR A 151 -1.59 43.54 9.26
CA THR A 151 -0.44 42.78 9.77
C THR A 151 -0.30 42.97 11.27
N PHE A 152 -0.37 41.87 12.03
CA PHE A 152 -0.17 41.85 13.47
C PHE A 152 1.19 41.24 13.79
N ARG A 153 1.99 42.00 14.54
CA ARG A 153 3.23 41.53 15.14
C ARG A 153 3.04 41.56 16.65
N PRO A 154 3.27 40.45 17.38
CA PRO A 154 3.22 40.51 18.83
C PRO A 154 4.29 41.50 19.32
N GLU A 155 3.89 42.47 20.14
CA GLU A 155 4.85 43.34 20.82
C GLU A 155 5.79 42.50 21.70
N LYS A 156 7.03 42.98 21.82
CA LYS A 156 8.13 42.26 22.49
C LYS A 156 7.89 42.00 23.96
#